data_AF-A0A3B9YTD7-F1
#
_entry.id   AF-A0A3B9YTD7-F1
#
_cell.length_a   1.000
_cell.length_b   1.000
_cell.length_c   1.000
_cell.angle_alpha   90.00
_cell.angle_beta   90.00
_cell.angle_gamma   90.00
#
_symmetry.space_group_name_H-M   'P 1'
#
loop_
_entity.id
_entity.type
_entity.pdbx_description
1 polymer ?
#
loop_
_entity_poly.entity_id
_entity_poly.type
_entity_poly.pdbx_seq_one_letter_code
_entity_poly.pdbx_strand_id
1 'polypeptide(L)'
;HQPRTAHRKPLDISIATEFGDLMADPRAFKQILLNLVNNAYKFTPETGRVGVDALINEAGEPTITVWDTGIGIPADKLDDVRKP
;
A
#
# COMPACT_ATOMS: atom_id res chain seq x y z
N HIS A 1 7.56 19.09 -27.68
CA HIS A 1 7.46 17.95 -26.74
C HIS A 1 7.74 18.44 -25.33
N GLN A 2 6.72 18.49 -24.46
CA GLN A 2 6.94 18.77 -23.03
C GLN A 2 7.56 17.53 -22.36
N PRO A 3 8.56 17.67 -21.47
CA PRO A 3 9.11 16.54 -20.74
C PRO A 3 8.05 16.01 -19.77
N ARG A 4 7.80 14.70 -19.82
CA ARG A 4 7.04 13.98 -18.79
C ARG A 4 7.92 13.95 -17.54
N THR A 5 7.81 14.95 -16.67
CA THR A 5 8.37 14.87 -15.33
C THR A 5 7.67 13.72 -14.61
N ALA A 6 8.38 12.60 -14.42
CA ALA A 6 7.92 11.53 -13.54
C ALA A 6 7.88 12.09 -12.12
N HIS A 7 6.70 12.48 -11.66
CA HIS A 7 6.50 12.86 -10.27
C HIS A 7 6.58 11.58 -9.42
N ARG A 8 7.74 11.39 -8.77
CA ARG A 8 7.95 10.27 -7.86
C ARG A 8 7.45 10.70 -6.48
N LYS A 9 6.23 10.30 -6.12
CA LYS A 9 5.79 10.37 -4.72
C LYS A 9 6.71 9.47 -3.87
N PRO A 10 7.26 9.96 -2.74
CA PRO A 10 8.04 9.12 -1.85
C PRO A 10 7.17 8.00 -1.28
N LEU A 11 7.78 6.83 -1.03
CA LEU A 11 7.14 5.70 -0.37
C LEU A 11 7.71 5.62 1.05
N ASP A 12 6.85 5.84 2.04
CA ASP A 12 7.20 5.65 3.44
C ASP A 12 7.14 4.15 3.78
N ILE A 13 8.18 3.59 4.37
CA ILE A 13 8.23 2.16 4.75
C ILE A 13 8.64 2.07 6.21
N SER A 14 7.80 1.40 7.01
CA SER A 14 8.09 1.07 8.40
C SER A 14 7.91 -0.42 8.61
N ILE A 15 8.88 -1.06 9.27
CA ILE A 15 8.80 -2.46 9.66
C ILE A 15 9.17 -2.53 11.14
N ALA A 16 8.23 -3.01 11.96
CA ALA A 16 8.44 -3.22 13.38
C ALA A 16 9.57 -4.23 13.58
N THR A 17 10.43 -3.98 14.58
CA THR A 17 11.61 -4.82 14.82
C THR A 17 11.22 -6.25 15.20
N GLU A 18 10.07 -6.39 15.85
CA GLU A 18 9.43 -7.64 16.26
C GLU A 18 8.65 -8.36 15.15
N PHE A 19 8.53 -7.79 13.93
CA PHE A 19 7.68 -8.35 12.87
C PHE A 19 8.14 -9.75 12.41
N GLY A 20 9.45 -10.00 12.43
CA GLY A 20 10.04 -11.30 12.09
C GLY A 20 9.79 -11.75 10.65
N ASP A 21 9.91 -13.06 10.43
CA ASP A 21 9.69 -13.71 9.14
C ASP A 21 8.20 -14.07 8.94
N LEU A 22 7.71 -13.86 7.72
CA LEU A 22 6.35 -14.22 7.32
C LEU A 22 6.35 -15.46 6.43
N MET A 23 5.59 -16.48 6.82
CA MET A 23 5.36 -17.65 5.96
C MET A 23 4.25 -17.35 4.94
N ALA A 24 4.64 -17.10 3.68
CA ALA A 24 3.72 -16.81 2.58
C ALA A 24 4.27 -17.31 1.23
N ASP A 25 3.40 -17.41 0.21
CA ASP A 25 3.87 -17.56 -1.18
C ASP A 25 4.50 -16.22 -1.63
N PRO A 26 5.80 -16.17 -1.96
CA PRO A 26 6.48 -14.91 -2.26
C PRO A 26 5.95 -14.21 -3.52
N ARG A 27 5.45 -14.97 -4.50
CA ARG A 27 4.96 -14.42 -5.77
C ARG A 27 3.58 -13.80 -5.58
N ALA A 28 2.68 -14.54 -4.94
CA ALA A 28 1.33 -14.06 -4.64
C ALA A 28 1.39 -12.84 -3.71
N PHE A 29 2.20 -12.91 -2.66
CA PHE A 29 2.40 -11.81 -1.72
C PHE A 29 2.92 -10.53 -2.41
N LYS A 30 3.95 -10.67 -3.26
CA LYS A 30 4.47 -9.55 -4.06
C LYS A 30 3.39 -8.94 -4.96
N GLN A 31 2.56 -9.77 -5.60
CA GLN A 31 1.50 -9.28 -6.47
C GLN A 31 0.44 -8.49 -5.69
N ILE A 32 0.03 -8.99 -4.51
CA ILE A 32 -0.92 -8.31 -3.63
C ILE A 32 -0.37 -6.94 -3.24
N LEU A 33 0.86 -6.87 -2.73
CA LEU A 33 1.49 -5.61 -2.34
C LEU A 33 1.61 -4.63 -3.51
N LEU A 34 2.04 -5.09 -4.68
CA LEU A 34 2.14 -4.24 -5.87
C LEU A 34 0.78 -3.67 -6.28
N ASN A 35 -0.29 -4.47 -6.23
CA ASN A 35 -1.63 -4.01 -6.56
C ASN A 35 -2.09 -2.90 -5.59
N LEU A 36 -1.90 -3.11 -4.29
CA LEU A 36 -2.29 -2.15 -3.26
C LEU A 36 -1.48 -0.85 -3.37
N VAL A 37 -0.16 -0.94 -3.50
CA VAL A 37 0.71 0.23 -3.64
C VAL A 37 0.40 0.99 -4.94
N ASN A 38 0.20 0.30 -6.06
CA ASN A 38 -0.16 0.96 -7.32
C ASN A 38 -1.49 1.71 -7.21
N ASN A 39 -2.48 1.12 -6.52
CA ASN A 39 -3.76 1.79 -6.27
C ASN A 39 -3.55 3.05 -5.41
N ALA A 40 -2.81 2.94 -4.31
CA ALA A 40 -2.47 4.09 -3.47
C ALA A 40 -1.81 5.22 -4.28
N TYR A 41 -0.82 4.90 -5.12
CA TYR A 41 -0.18 5.89 -6.01
C TYR A 41 -1.13 6.51 -7.03
N LYS A 42 -2.07 5.74 -7.59
CA LYS A 42 -3.05 6.18 -8.57
C LYS A 42 -4.06 7.18 -7.97
N PHE A 43 -4.47 6.97 -6.73
CA PHE A 43 -5.52 7.76 -6.08
C PHE A 43 -4.99 8.86 -5.14
N THR A 44 -3.67 8.95 -4.99
CA THR A 44 -3.01 9.99 -4.18
C THR A 44 -2.51 11.16 -5.04
N PRO A 45 -2.91 12.40 -4.74
CA PRO A 45 -2.38 13.60 -5.38
C PRO A 45 -0.86 13.70 -5.26
N GLU A 46 -0.20 14.47 -6.13
CA GLU A 46 1.27 14.58 -6.14
C GLU A 46 1.88 15.14 -4.84
N THR A 47 1.11 15.91 -4.07
CA THR A 47 1.51 16.43 -2.76
C THR A 47 1.24 15.46 -1.61
N GLY A 48 0.58 14.33 -1.89
CA GLY A 48 0.21 13.34 -0.89
C GLY A 48 1.31 12.33 -0.60
N ARG A 49 1.03 11.44 0.35
CA ARG A 49 1.95 10.38 0.80
C ARG A 49 1.32 9.01 0.64
N VAL A 50 2.17 8.03 0.42
CA VAL A 50 1.84 6.61 0.38
C VAL A 50 2.81 5.90 1.31
N GLY A 51 2.32 4.95 2.10
CA GLY A 51 3.17 4.19 3.00
C GLY A 51 2.79 2.72 3.14
N VAL A 52 3.76 1.95 3.61
CA VAL A 52 3.61 0.54 3.97
C VAL A 52 4.15 0.34 5.38
N ASP A 53 3.29 -0.13 6.27
CA ASP A 53 3.64 -0.47 7.64
C ASP A 53 3.50 -1.97 7.87
N ALA A 54 4.53 -2.61 8.43
CA ALA A 54 4.50 -4.00 8.87
C ALA A 54 4.67 -4.03 10.39
N LEU A 55 3.66 -4.51 11.11
CA LEU A 55 3.60 -4.52 12.57
C LEU A 55 2.97 -5.79 13.12
N ILE A 56 3.21 -6.08 14.40
CA ILE A 56 2.43 -7.08 15.14
C ILE A 56 1.27 -6.34 15.80
N ASN A 57 0.04 -6.77 15.53
CA ASN A 57 -1.16 -6.14 16.10
C ASN A 57 -1.35 -6.53 17.59
N GLU A 58 -2.37 -5.96 18.23
CA GLU A 58 -2.67 -6.25 19.65
C GLU A 58 -3.02 -7.72 19.93
N ALA A 59 -3.46 -8.47 18.90
CA ALA A 59 -3.73 -9.90 18.99
C ALA A 59 -2.46 -10.77 18.77
N GLY A 60 -1.30 -10.15 18.52
CA GLY A 60 -0.05 -10.86 18.25
C GLY A 60 0.10 -11.33 16.81
N GLU A 61 -0.71 -10.81 15.87
CA GLU A 61 -0.72 -11.25 14.48
C GLU A 61 0.07 -10.29 13.57
N PRO A 62 0.86 -10.81 12.62
CA PRO A 62 1.54 -9.98 11.63
C PRO A 62 0.53 -9.27 10.73
N THR A 63 0.57 -7.95 10.74
CA THR A 63 -0.31 -7.08 9.96
C THR A 63 0.52 -6.21 9.05
N ILE A 64 0.17 -6.19 7.76
CA ILE A 64 0.77 -5.29 6.78
C ILE A 64 -0.32 -4.35 6.28
N THR A 65 -0.07 -3.06 6.42
CA THR A 65 -0.99 -1.98 6.04
C THR A 65 -0.38 -1.20 4.90
N VAL A 66 -1.11 -1.05 3.81
CA VAL A 66 -0.83 -0.05 2.78
C VAL A 66 -1.79 1.11 3.00
N TRP A 67 -1.26 2.31 3.20
CA TRP A 67 -2.04 3.51 3.45
C TRP A 67 -1.65 4.63 2.49
N ASP A 68 -2.57 5.58 2.30
CA ASP A 68 -2.33 6.76 1.50
C ASP A 68 -3.13 7.97 2.01
N THR A 69 -2.73 9.17 1.58
CA THR A 69 -3.42 10.43 1.89
C THR A 69 -4.27 10.94 0.72
N GLY A 70 -4.71 10.03 -0.16
CA GLY A 70 -5.55 10.32 -1.30
C GLY A 70 -7.00 10.57 -0.94
N ILE A 71 -7.84 10.64 -1.96
CA ILE A 71 -9.28 10.95 -1.82
C ILE A 71 -10.09 9.80 -1.19
N GLY A 72 -9.44 8.66 -0.91
CA GLY A 72 -10.06 7.44 -0.41
C GLY A 72 -10.87 6.68 -1.46
N ILE A 73 -11.48 5.59 -1.04
CA ILE A 73 -12.46 4.83 -1.83
C ILE A 73 -13.85 5.29 -1.36
N PRO A 74 -14.71 5.79 -2.25
CA PRO A 74 -16.11 6.06 -1.92
C PRO A 74 -16.76 4.83 -1.28
N ALA A 75 -17.54 4.99 -0.21
CA ALA A 75 -18.10 3.87 0.56
C ALA A 75 -18.93 2.89 -0.30
N ASP A 76 -19.52 3.39 -1.38
CA ASP A 76 -20.27 2.65 -2.40
C ASP A 76 -19.40 1.85 -3.40
N LYS A 77 -18.07 1.95 -3.30
CA LYS A 77 -17.11 1.27 -4.17
C LYS A 77 -16.27 0.22 -3.47
N LEU A 78 -16.39 0.06 -2.15
CA LEU A 78 -15.60 -0.90 -1.35
C LEU A 78 -15.79 -2.36 -1.82
N ASP A 79 -16.99 -2.73 -2.27
CA ASP A 79 -17.29 -4.08 -2.76
C ASP A 79 -16.67 -4.40 -4.13
N ASP A 80 -16.37 -3.39 -4.94
CA ASP A 80 -15.75 -3.54 -6.26
C ASP A 80 -14.22 -3.63 -6.20
N VAL A 81 -13.59 -3.33 -5.06
CA VAL A 81 -12.12 -3.34 -4.86
C VAL A 81 -11.52 -4.75 -4.97
N ARG A 82 -12.35 -5.79 -4.88
CA ARG A 82 -11.94 -7.20 -4.96
C ARG A 82 -11.90 -7.77 -6.37
N LYS A 83 -12.23 -6.99 -7.40
CA LYS A 83 -12.20 -7.47 -8.80
C LYS A 83 -10.80 -7.20 -9.39
N PRO A 84 -10.13 -8.23 -9.94
CA PRO A 84 -8.82 -8.06 -10.58
C PRO A 84 -8.88 -7.13 -11.79
#